data_AF-A0A5S3V209-F1
#
_entry.id   AF-A0A5S3V209-F1
#
_cell.length_a   1.000
_cell.length_b   1.000
_cell.length_c   1.000
_cell.angle_alpha   90.00
_cell.angle_beta   90.00
_cell.angle_gamma   90.00
#
_symmetry.space_group_name_H-M   'P 1'
#
loop_
_entity.id
_entity.type
_entity.pdbx_description
1 polymer ?
#
loop_
_entity_poly.entity_id
_entity_poly.type
_entity_poly.pdbx_seq_one_letter_code
_entity_poly.pdbx_strand_id
1 'polypeptide(L)'
;MKVLLCGTHYGSTYIRALTQFPQDSFTCVGVLSKGSEHSQQIAHQLGVPYYTDVSAVPADSIDIACVAVSGDAGQAIVLSLLKQGVSVLCEHPVDQAFVQKALALAEQHQVYFHVNGHFADLYAPQAFLQSILNAYQQGFGCMHYAMGANLRTLYSALDLLGRALGGFEGLEVIKYNGKPMAFQPVMLKTDSLTVSVLCQNFSSAEDDGSATFLNHQCSALFPHGTLTLSETTGPLSWFPSSQSLPSETWRTYMPVELVPMDKQQLMTHRDQCNLNAIAALAATIQGETQPLYQQPDYLSALSGLWQAVLMELQPQAKDDCAA
;
A
#
# COMPACT_ATOMS: atom_id res chain seq x y z
N MET A 1 13.30 8.29 -17.70
CA MET A 1 13.73 7.14 -16.91
C MET A 1 13.28 5.85 -17.55
N LYS A 2 14.17 4.87 -17.62
CA LYS A 2 13.98 3.54 -18.20
C LYS A 2 13.50 2.59 -17.12
N VAL A 3 12.34 1.97 -17.35
CA VAL A 3 11.64 1.14 -16.36
C VAL A 3 11.64 -0.32 -16.79
N LEU A 4 12.09 -1.21 -15.90
CA LEU A 4 11.96 -2.66 -16.02
C LEU A 4 10.70 -3.12 -15.29
N LEU A 5 9.90 -3.98 -15.93
CA LEU A 5 8.72 -4.58 -15.30
C LEU A 5 9.00 -6.03 -14.91
N CYS A 6 8.91 -6.36 -13.63
CA CYS A 6 9.12 -7.71 -13.13
C CYS A 6 7.79 -8.31 -12.66
N GLY A 7 7.36 -9.38 -13.33
CA GLY A 7 6.04 -10.00 -13.14
C GLY A 7 4.96 -9.37 -14.00
N THR A 8 4.08 -10.19 -14.58
CA THR A 8 3.06 -9.73 -15.55
C THR A 8 1.63 -9.98 -15.10
N HIS A 9 1.41 -10.67 -13.98
CA HIS A 9 0.07 -10.90 -13.43
C HIS A 9 -0.35 -9.71 -12.56
N TYR A 10 0.20 -9.58 -11.35
CA TYR A 10 0.05 -8.38 -10.53
C TYR A 10 0.65 -7.14 -11.22
N GLY A 11 1.75 -7.33 -11.96
CA GLY A 11 2.39 -6.28 -12.78
C GLY A 11 1.57 -5.80 -13.98
N SER A 12 0.45 -6.46 -14.32
CA SER A 12 -0.43 -6.01 -15.41
C SER A 12 -0.93 -4.58 -15.24
N THR A 13 -1.10 -4.12 -14.00
CA THR A 13 -1.50 -2.75 -13.69
C THR A 13 -0.39 -1.73 -13.99
N TYR A 14 0.88 -2.07 -13.72
CA TYR A 14 2.03 -1.25 -14.12
C TYR A 14 2.25 -1.23 -15.63
N ILE A 15 2.07 -2.38 -16.30
CA ILE A 15 2.11 -2.48 -17.76
C ILE A 15 1.03 -1.55 -18.36
N ARG A 16 -0.20 -1.63 -17.85
CA ARG A 16 -1.31 -0.78 -18.32
C ARG A 16 -1.02 0.70 -18.07
N ALA A 17 -0.55 1.07 -16.89
CA ALA A 17 -0.12 2.42 -16.54
C ALA A 17 0.89 2.99 -17.54
N LEU A 18 2.01 2.29 -17.78
CA LEU A 18 3.08 2.76 -18.65
C LEU A 18 2.72 2.78 -20.14
N THR A 19 1.70 2.03 -20.55
CA THR A 19 1.29 1.93 -21.97
C THR A 19 0.10 2.81 -22.33
N GLN A 20 -0.88 2.96 -21.44
CA GLN A 20 -2.08 3.74 -21.71
C GLN A 20 -1.90 5.23 -21.41
N PHE A 21 -0.98 5.57 -20.51
CA PHE A 21 -0.67 6.96 -20.16
C PHE A 21 0.83 7.21 -20.32
N PRO A 22 1.37 7.09 -21.55
CA PRO A 22 2.79 7.30 -21.80
C PRO A 22 3.18 8.69 -21.31
N GLN A 23 4.11 8.72 -20.37
CA GLN A 23 4.75 9.95 -19.92
C GLN A 23 6.07 10.07 -20.67
N ASP A 24 6.39 11.26 -21.18
CA ASP A 24 7.70 11.51 -21.80
C ASP A 24 8.87 11.18 -20.83
N SER A 25 8.57 11.16 -19.52
CA SER A 25 9.52 10.85 -18.45
C SER A 25 9.73 9.35 -18.20
N PHE A 26 8.86 8.43 -18.65
CA PHE A 26 8.98 6.99 -18.36
C PHE A 26 8.87 6.13 -19.61
N THR A 27 9.81 5.21 -19.79
CA THR A 27 9.80 4.26 -20.90
C THR A 27 10.01 2.86 -20.38
N CYS A 28 9.09 1.94 -20.69
CA CYS A 28 9.31 0.53 -20.43
C CYS A 28 10.41 0.00 -21.37
N VAL A 29 11.45 -0.60 -20.82
CA VAL A 29 12.61 -1.09 -21.59
C VAL A 29 12.85 -2.59 -21.46
N GLY A 30 11.98 -3.30 -20.75
CA GLY A 30 12.07 -4.75 -20.63
C GLY A 30 11.01 -5.34 -19.70
N VAL A 31 10.80 -6.64 -19.85
CA VAL A 31 9.94 -7.45 -18.97
C VAL A 31 10.74 -8.63 -18.43
N LEU A 32 10.75 -8.83 -17.12
CA LEU A 32 11.32 -9.98 -16.43
C LEU A 32 10.19 -10.85 -15.85
N SER A 33 10.13 -12.15 -16.19
CA SER A 33 9.16 -13.08 -15.59
C SER A 33 9.61 -14.55 -15.66
N LYS A 34 8.82 -15.48 -15.09
CA LYS A 34 9.16 -16.91 -15.04
C LYS A 34 9.11 -17.67 -16.38
N GLY A 35 8.68 -17.06 -17.48
CA GLY A 35 8.74 -17.71 -18.81
C GLY A 35 7.41 -18.05 -19.48
N SER A 36 6.26 -17.70 -18.90
CA SER A 36 4.96 -18.08 -19.49
C SER A 36 4.72 -17.45 -20.87
N GLU A 37 3.99 -18.15 -21.73
CA GLU A 37 3.63 -17.64 -23.08
C GLU A 37 2.96 -16.27 -23.00
N HIS A 38 2.05 -16.09 -22.03
CA HIS A 38 1.39 -14.81 -21.77
C HIS A 38 2.39 -13.67 -21.50
N SER A 39 3.44 -13.92 -20.72
CA SER A 39 4.44 -12.90 -20.39
C SER A 39 5.34 -12.56 -21.59
N GLN A 40 5.67 -13.55 -22.40
CA GLN A 40 6.42 -13.36 -23.65
C GLN A 40 5.62 -12.55 -24.66
N GLN A 41 4.32 -12.84 -24.80
CA GLN A 41 3.41 -12.09 -25.66
C GLN A 41 3.30 -10.62 -25.24
N ILE A 42 3.23 -10.34 -23.94
CA ILE A 42 3.25 -8.97 -23.43
C ILE A 42 4.53 -8.24 -23.87
N ALA A 43 5.71 -8.82 -23.62
CA ALA A 43 6.97 -8.19 -23.99
C ALA A 43 7.06 -7.94 -25.51
N HIS A 44 6.59 -8.90 -26.32
CA HIS A 44 6.50 -8.76 -27.77
C HIS A 44 5.56 -7.63 -28.20
N GLN A 45 4.37 -7.53 -27.59
CA GLN A 45 3.41 -6.45 -27.88
C GLN A 45 3.96 -5.07 -27.51
N LEU A 46 4.74 -4.99 -26.43
CA LEU A 46 5.44 -3.77 -26.02
C LEU A 46 6.66 -3.44 -26.89
N GLY A 47 7.15 -4.41 -27.68
CA GLY A 47 8.37 -4.26 -28.47
C GLY A 47 9.64 -4.17 -27.61
N VAL A 48 9.64 -4.76 -26.41
CA VAL A 48 10.76 -4.68 -25.45
C VAL A 48 11.41 -6.05 -25.24
N PRO A 49 12.69 -6.10 -24.85
CA PRO A 49 13.36 -7.33 -24.44
C PRO A 49 12.62 -8.09 -23.33
N TYR A 50 12.68 -9.42 -23.42
CA TYR A 50 12.11 -10.33 -22.44
C TYR A 50 13.23 -11.10 -21.74
N TYR A 51 13.20 -11.10 -20.41
CA TYR A 51 14.17 -11.78 -19.56
C TYR A 51 13.47 -12.84 -18.69
N THR A 52 14.14 -13.97 -18.48
CA THR A 52 13.72 -15.01 -17.53
C THR A 52 14.63 -15.13 -16.33
N ASP A 53 15.77 -14.45 -16.36
CA ASP A 53 16.75 -14.40 -15.29
C ASP A 53 17.15 -12.93 -15.06
N VAL A 54 17.15 -12.52 -13.79
CA VAL A 54 17.57 -11.19 -13.35
C VAL A 54 19.06 -10.94 -13.64
N SER A 55 19.87 -11.99 -13.76
CA SER A 55 21.30 -11.86 -14.11
C SER A 55 21.52 -11.43 -15.57
N ALA A 56 20.53 -11.66 -16.44
CA ALA A 56 20.58 -11.30 -17.85
C ALA A 56 20.09 -9.87 -18.13
N VAL A 57 19.59 -9.18 -17.10
CA VAL A 57 19.10 -7.81 -17.22
C VAL A 57 20.28 -6.85 -17.34
N PRO A 58 20.34 -5.98 -18.38
CA PRO A 58 21.39 -4.99 -18.53
C PRO A 58 21.18 -3.81 -17.57
N ALA A 59 21.63 -3.96 -16.32
CA ALA A 59 21.39 -3.01 -15.23
C ALA A 59 21.74 -1.54 -15.56
N ASP A 60 22.85 -1.30 -16.28
CA ASP A 60 23.28 0.05 -16.70
C ASP A 60 22.28 0.76 -17.63
N SER A 61 21.27 0.04 -18.12
CA SER A 61 20.20 0.58 -18.96
C SER A 61 18.85 0.68 -18.26
N ILE A 62 18.80 0.46 -16.94
CA ILE A 62 17.57 0.47 -16.13
C ILE A 62 17.73 1.49 -15.00
N ASP A 63 16.83 2.47 -14.93
CA ASP A 63 16.81 3.43 -13.82
C ASP A 63 15.96 2.91 -12.65
N ILE A 64 14.80 2.32 -12.98
CA ILE A 64 13.80 1.82 -12.03
C ILE A 64 13.35 0.42 -12.44
N ALA A 65 13.18 -0.48 -11.46
CA ALA A 65 12.45 -1.73 -11.65
C ALA A 65 11.18 -1.77 -10.78
N CYS A 66 10.03 -2.00 -11.41
CA CYS A 66 8.79 -2.30 -10.69
C CYS A 66 8.68 -3.80 -10.50
N VAL A 67 8.73 -4.27 -9.26
CA VAL A 67 8.69 -5.70 -8.92
C VAL A 67 7.33 -6.06 -8.32
N ALA A 68 6.51 -6.72 -9.13
CA ALA A 68 5.17 -7.20 -8.79
C ALA A 68 5.14 -8.74 -8.87
N VAL A 69 6.01 -9.38 -8.10
CA VAL A 69 6.14 -10.83 -7.93
C VAL A 69 6.06 -11.12 -6.44
N SER A 70 5.19 -12.04 -6.04
CA SER A 70 4.99 -12.39 -4.62
C SER A 70 6.04 -13.38 -4.10
N GLY A 71 6.18 -13.41 -2.78
CA GLY A 71 6.99 -14.39 -2.04
C GLY A 71 8.50 -14.27 -2.30
N ASP A 72 9.22 -15.33 -1.93
CA ASP A 72 10.69 -15.39 -1.98
C ASP A 72 11.28 -15.10 -3.37
N ALA A 73 10.55 -15.48 -4.43
CA ALA A 73 10.97 -15.22 -5.80
C ALA A 73 11.01 -13.71 -6.10
N GLY A 74 10.00 -12.96 -5.64
CA GLY A 74 9.97 -11.51 -5.76
C GLY A 74 11.06 -10.86 -4.94
N GLN A 75 11.24 -11.30 -3.69
CA GLN A 75 12.30 -10.82 -2.82
C GLN A 75 13.68 -11.03 -3.45
N ALA A 76 13.97 -12.21 -3.98
CA ALA A 76 15.23 -12.51 -4.65
C ALA A 76 15.50 -11.59 -5.85
N ILE A 77 14.47 -11.27 -6.64
CA ILE A 77 14.57 -10.32 -7.76
C ILE A 77 14.92 -8.93 -7.25
N VAL A 78 14.19 -8.41 -6.25
CA VAL A 78 14.47 -7.09 -5.64
C VAL A 78 15.92 -7.01 -5.16
N LEU A 79 16.36 -7.96 -4.35
CA LEU A 79 17.71 -7.93 -3.78
C LEU A 79 18.80 -8.04 -4.85
N SER A 80 18.55 -8.77 -5.94
CA SER A 80 19.48 -8.88 -7.06
C SER A 80 19.59 -7.56 -7.84
N LEU A 81 18.46 -6.91 -8.11
CA LEU A 81 18.43 -5.63 -8.83
C LEU A 81 19.09 -4.51 -8.03
N LEU A 82 18.83 -4.42 -6.72
CA LEU A 82 19.49 -3.45 -5.84
C LEU A 82 21.02 -3.64 -5.85
N LYS A 83 21.50 -4.89 -5.78
CA LYS A 83 22.93 -5.22 -5.88
C LYS A 83 23.57 -4.85 -7.21
N GLN A 84 22.77 -4.85 -8.28
CA GLN A 84 23.20 -4.44 -9.61
C GLN A 84 23.12 -2.93 -9.81
N GLY A 85 22.74 -2.15 -8.79
CA GLY A 85 22.64 -0.69 -8.89
C GLY A 85 21.36 -0.20 -9.57
N VAL A 86 20.27 -0.97 -9.50
CA VAL A 86 18.95 -0.55 -10.00
C VAL A 86 18.05 -0.18 -8.82
N SER A 87 17.41 1.00 -8.86
CA SER A 87 16.41 1.38 -7.85
C SER A 87 15.11 0.60 -8.04
N VAL A 88 14.46 0.22 -6.95
CA VAL A 88 13.32 -0.72 -7.00
C VAL A 88 12.06 -0.12 -6.36
N LEU A 89 10.95 -0.23 -7.07
CA LEU A 89 9.59 -0.08 -6.53
C LEU A 89 9.00 -1.49 -6.36
N CYS A 90 8.85 -1.95 -5.12
CA CYS A 90 8.32 -3.27 -4.79
C CYS A 90 6.83 -3.20 -4.46
N GLU A 91 6.03 -4.09 -5.03
CA GLU A 91 4.63 -4.24 -4.64
C GLU A 91 4.54 -4.80 -3.20
N HIS A 92 3.57 -4.31 -2.43
CA HIS A 92 3.21 -4.88 -1.13
C HIS A 92 2.51 -6.25 -1.28
N PRO A 93 2.34 -7.04 -0.20
CA PRO A 93 2.95 -6.87 1.12
C PRO A 93 4.40 -7.34 1.15
N VAL A 94 5.15 -6.82 2.12
CA VAL A 94 6.56 -7.15 2.34
C VAL A 94 6.84 -7.33 3.82
N ASP A 95 7.58 -8.39 4.18
CA ASP A 95 7.95 -8.64 5.57
C ASP A 95 9.08 -7.71 6.06
N GLN A 96 9.18 -7.56 7.37
CA GLN A 96 10.09 -6.59 7.99
C GLN A 96 11.56 -6.96 7.75
N ALA A 97 11.92 -8.24 7.82
CA ALA A 97 13.30 -8.67 7.65
C ALA A 97 13.79 -8.42 6.21
N PHE A 98 12.91 -8.68 5.23
CA PHE A 98 13.16 -8.38 3.83
C PHE A 98 13.30 -6.87 3.59
N VAL A 99 12.38 -6.05 4.13
CA VAL A 99 12.46 -4.58 3.98
C VAL A 99 13.77 -4.04 4.55
N GLN A 100 14.18 -4.48 5.74
CA GLN A 100 15.46 -4.07 6.33
C GLN A 100 16.66 -4.45 5.45
N LYS A 101 16.64 -5.66 4.90
CA LYS A 101 17.69 -6.15 4.01
C LYS A 101 17.72 -5.39 2.67
N ALA A 102 16.57 -5.07 2.11
CA ALA A 102 16.44 -4.30 0.88
C ALA A 102 16.93 -2.86 1.07
N LEU A 103 16.54 -2.20 2.17
CA LEU A 103 17.00 -0.86 2.52
C LEU A 103 18.52 -0.80 2.71
N ALA A 104 19.11 -1.77 3.44
CA ALA A 104 20.55 -1.84 3.63
C ALA A 104 21.32 -2.04 2.31
N LEU A 105 20.79 -2.86 1.40
CA LEU A 105 21.38 -3.03 0.07
C LEU A 105 21.22 -1.78 -0.79
N ALA A 106 20.07 -1.10 -0.71
CA ALA A 106 19.84 0.13 -1.44
C ALA A 106 20.86 1.21 -1.02
N GLU A 107 21.07 1.39 0.29
CA GLU A 107 22.09 2.28 0.84
C GLU A 107 23.51 1.88 0.39
N GLN A 108 23.88 0.60 0.53
CA GLN A 108 25.19 0.09 0.14
C GLN A 108 25.52 0.36 -1.34
N HIS A 109 24.53 0.24 -2.22
CA HIS A 109 24.68 0.40 -3.66
C HIS A 109 24.28 1.79 -4.17
N GLN A 110 23.99 2.74 -3.27
CA GLN A 110 23.61 4.13 -3.59
C GLN A 110 22.40 4.22 -4.52
N VAL A 111 21.41 3.36 -4.28
CA VAL A 111 20.12 3.31 -4.98
C VAL A 111 18.98 3.39 -3.97
N TYR A 112 17.74 3.40 -4.46
CA TYR A 112 16.56 3.57 -3.62
C TYR A 112 15.63 2.36 -3.69
N PHE A 113 15.02 2.06 -2.54
CA PHE A 113 14.01 1.02 -2.40
C PHE A 113 12.73 1.63 -1.85
N HIS A 114 11.66 1.57 -2.65
CA HIS A 114 10.31 2.01 -2.28
C HIS A 114 9.35 0.83 -2.27
N VAL A 115 8.28 0.93 -1.50
CA VAL A 115 7.18 -0.04 -1.47
C VAL A 115 5.89 0.63 -1.95
N ASN A 116 5.22 0.05 -2.95
CA ASN A 116 3.91 0.52 -3.38
C ASN A 116 2.79 -0.13 -2.55
N GLY A 117 2.24 0.61 -1.59
CA GLY A 117 1.03 0.24 -0.83
C GLY A 117 -0.28 0.47 -1.60
N HIS A 118 -0.22 1.17 -2.73
CA HIS A 118 -1.26 1.45 -3.73
C HIS A 118 -2.51 2.21 -3.23
N PHE A 119 -3.22 1.67 -2.26
CA PHE A 119 -4.58 2.10 -1.93
C PHE A 119 -4.64 3.44 -1.19
N ALA A 120 -3.62 3.77 -0.39
CA ALA A 120 -3.57 5.05 0.30
C ALA A 120 -3.48 6.24 -0.67
N ASP A 121 -3.03 6.01 -1.90
CA ASP A 121 -2.87 7.03 -2.95
C ASP A 121 -4.13 7.21 -3.82
N LEU A 122 -5.19 6.43 -3.55
CA LEU A 122 -6.48 6.58 -4.24
C LEU A 122 -7.21 7.84 -3.77
N TYR A 123 -8.11 8.35 -4.62
CA TYR A 123 -8.79 9.63 -4.42
C TYR A 123 -9.53 9.74 -3.07
N ALA A 124 -10.37 8.75 -2.72
CA ALA A 124 -11.13 8.79 -1.47
C ALA A 124 -10.22 8.64 -0.22
N PRO A 125 -9.26 7.69 -0.17
CA PRO A 125 -8.23 7.64 0.86
C PRO A 125 -7.43 8.93 1.02
N GLN A 126 -7.00 9.58 -0.07
CA GLN A 126 -6.29 10.86 -0.01
C GLN A 126 -7.17 11.98 0.55
N ALA A 127 -8.45 12.06 0.15
CA ALA A 127 -9.39 13.02 0.73
C ALA A 127 -9.60 12.79 2.23
N PHE A 128 -9.59 11.53 2.68
CA PHE A 128 -9.72 11.15 4.08
C PHE A 128 -8.48 11.57 4.88
N LEU A 129 -7.28 11.24 4.38
CA LEU A 129 -6.01 11.63 4.99
C LEU A 129 -5.84 13.15 5.05
N GLN A 130 -6.19 13.88 3.99
CA GLN A 130 -6.12 15.34 3.97
C GLN A 130 -7.08 15.97 4.99
N SER A 131 -8.27 15.40 5.18
CA SER A 131 -9.23 15.87 6.19
C SER A 131 -8.70 15.68 7.61
N ILE A 132 -8.03 14.55 7.88
CA ILE A 132 -7.35 14.29 9.15
C ILE A 132 -6.20 15.29 9.37
N LEU A 133 -5.35 15.50 8.35
CA LEU A 133 -4.25 16.46 8.42
C LEU A 133 -4.75 17.87 8.72
N ASN A 134 -5.84 18.29 8.09
CA ASN A 134 -6.48 19.59 8.36
C ASN A 134 -6.98 19.71 9.81
N ALA A 135 -7.44 18.60 10.43
CA ALA A 135 -7.82 18.59 11.84
C ALA A 135 -6.60 18.74 12.76
N TYR A 136 -5.49 18.05 12.46
CA TYR A 136 -4.24 18.21 13.20
C TYR A 136 -3.68 19.61 13.12
N GLN A 137 -3.71 20.24 11.93
CA GLN A 137 -3.27 21.63 11.75
C GLN A 137 -4.08 22.64 12.56
N GLN A 138 -5.32 22.29 12.94
CA GLN A 138 -6.17 23.07 13.84
C GLN A 138 -6.00 22.71 15.32
N GLY A 139 -5.06 21.81 15.65
CA GLY A 139 -4.76 21.41 17.02
C GLY A 139 -5.65 20.30 17.57
N PHE A 140 -6.43 19.61 16.73
CA PHE A 140 -7.31 18.52 17.17
C PHE A 140 -6.66 17.16 16.94
N GLY A 141 -6.27 16.48 18.02
CA GLY A 141 -5.78 15.11 17.96
C GLY A 141 -6.88 14.07 17.71
N CYS A 142 -6.52 12.98 17.03
CA CYS A 142 -7.37 11.81 16.88
C CYS A 142 -7.46 11.09 18.23
N MET A 143 -8.67 10.86 18.72
CA MET A 143 -8.93 10.21 20.02
C MET A 143 -9.09 8.70 19.89
N HIS A 144 -9.59 8.22 18.74
CA HIS A 144 -9.72 6.81 18.42
C HIS A 144 -9.70 6.63 16.90
N TYR A 145 -9.02 5.60 16.43
CA TYR A 145 -9.08 5.18 15.03
C TYR A 145 -9.71 3.80 14.94
N ALA A 146 -10.64 3.58 14.03
CA ALA A 146 -11.18 2.26 13.74
C ALA A 146 -10.98 1.94 12.27
N MET A 147 -10.65 0.68 11.96
CA MET A 147 -10.47 0.22 10.60
C MET A 147 -11.00 -1.19 10.38
N GLY A 148 -11.50 -1.43 9.17
CA GLY A 148 -11.91 -2.73 8.66
C GLY A 148 -11.05 -3.12 7.47
N ALA A 149 -10.58 -4.37 7.46
CA ALA A 149 -9.79 -4.93 6.36
C ALA A 149 -10.05 -6.43 6.17
N ASN A 150 -9.51 -7.01 5.08
CA ASN A 150 -9.34 -8.44 4.93
C ASN A 150 -7.83 -8.77 4.86
N LEU A 151 -7.47 -10.06 4.86
CA LEU A 151 -6.06 -10.49 4.83
C LEU A 151 -5.26 -9.90 3.65
N ARG A 152 -5.89 -9.71 2.48
CA ARG A 152 -5.26 -9.13 1.28
C ARG A 152 -5.10 -7.61 1.37
N THR A 153 -6.02 -6.90 2.02
CA THR A 153 -5.98 -5.44 2.17
C THR A 153 -5.37 -4.97 3.48
N LEU A 154 -4.98 -5.88 4.38
CA LEU A 154 -4.47 -5.54 5.71
C LEU A 154 -3.24 -4.64 5.65
N TYR A 155 -2.26 -4.96 4.78
CA TYR A 155 -1.04 -4.17 4.65
C TYR A 155 -1.35 -2.72 4.24
N SER A 156 -2.15 -2.54 3.18
CA SER A 156 -2.52 -1.22 2.68
C SER A 156 -3.45 -0.45 3.63
N ALA A 157 -4.27 -1.15 4.39
CA ALA A 157 -5.10 -0.55 5.44
C ALA A 157 -4.25 -0.08 6.64
N LEU A 158 -3.16 -0.79 6.98
CA LEU A 158 -2.19 -0.34 7.98
C LEU A 158 -1.32 0.82 7.45
N ASP A 159 -1.03 0.89 6.15
CA ASP A 159 -0.42 2.09 5.55
C ASP A 159 -1.36 3.30 5.70
N LEU A 160 -2.67 3.14 5.46
CA LEU A 160 -3.66 4.19 5.72
C LEU A 160 -3.64 4.66 7.18
N LEU A 161 -3.55 3.73 8.14
CA LEU A 161 -3.40 4.05 9.56
C LEU A 161 -2.11 4.86 9.81
N GLY A 162 -0.97 4.40 9.32
CA GLY A 162 0.31 5.07 9.49
C GLY A 162 0.31 6.49 8.95
N ARG A 163 -0.22 6.69 7.73
CA ARG A 163 -0.36 8.02 7.14
C ARG A 163 -1.35 8.90 7.89
N ALA A 164 -2.43 8.32 8.45
CA ALA A 164 -3.40 9.05 9.27
C ALA A 164 -2.86 9.46 10.64
N LEU A 165 -1.92 8.71 11.22
CA LEU A 165 -1.32 9.01 12.52
C LEU A 165 0.02 9.77 12.41
N GLY A 166 0.62 9.81 11.22
CA GLY A 166 1.96 10.38 11.01
C GLY A 166 3.10 9.43 11.35
N GLY A 167 2.81 8.12 11.47
CA GLY A 167 3.78 7.08 11.82
C GLY A 167 3.18 6.00 12.73
N PHE A 168 4.05 5.16 13.28
CA PHE A 168 3.68 4.02 14.13
C PHE A 168 4.37 4.06 15.50
N GLU A 169 4.94 5.20 15.88
CA GLU A 169 5.70 5.33 17.12
C GLU A 169 4.84 4.97 18.34
N GLY A 170 5.36 4.06 19.17
CA GLY A 170 4.68 3.59 20.39
C GLY A 170 3.43 2.74 20.16
N LEU A 171 3.09 2.37 18.92
CA LEU A 171 1.91 1.59 18.61
C LEU A 171 2.15 0.09 18.86
N GLU A 172 1.45 -0.46 19.85
CA GLU A 172 1.58 -1.85 20.27
C GLU A 172 0.32 -2.66 19.93
N VAL A 173 0.51 -3.91 19.52
CA VAL A 173 -0.58 -4.87 19.34
C VAL A 173 -0.97 -5.48 20.68
N ILE A 174 -2.24 -5.38 21.07
CA ILE A 174 -2.77 -6.04 22.27
C ILE A 174 -3.09 -7.49 21.94
N LYS A 175 -2.41 -8.41 22.63
CA LYS A 175 -2.56 -9.85 22.40
C LYS A 175 -3.96 -10.37 22.71
N TYR A 176 -4.48 -11.19 21.81
CA TYR A 176 -5.75 -11.89 21.99
C TYR A 176 -5.50 -13.37 22.33
N ASN A 177 -5.95 -13.80 23.51
CA ASN A 177 -5.73 -15.17 24.01
C ASN A 177 -6.85 -16.17 23.64
N GLY A 178 -7.75 -15.80 22.72
CA GLY A 178 -8.84 -16.67 22.27
C GLY A 178 -8.52 -17.41 20.98
N LYS A 179 -9.47 -18.23 20.51
CA LYS A 179 -9.37 -18.84 19.17
C LYS A 179 -9.65 -17.79 18.09
N PRO A 180 -8.90 -17.78 16.97
CA PRO A 180 -9.19 -16.91 15.84
C PRO A 180 -10.63 -17.04 15.36
N MET A 181 -11.26 -15.89 15.09
CA MET A 181 -12.62 -15.78 14.56
C MET A 181 -12.60 -15.42 13.08
N ALA A 182 -13.68 -15.72 12.34
CA ALA A 182 -13.82 -15.33 10.93
C ALA A 182 -13.76 -13.81 10.72
N PHE A 183 -14.30 -13.05 11.67
CA PHE A 183 -14.08 -11.61 11.78
C PHE A 183 -13.36 -11.37 13.11
N GLN A 184 -12.05 -11.16 13.04
CA GLN A 184 -11.19 -11.08 14.19
C GLN A 184 -10.97 -9.61 14.58
N PRO A 185 -11.38 -9.19 15.78
CA PRO A 185 -10.97 -7.92 16.32
C PRO A 185 -9.50 -7.99 16.77
N VAL A 186 -8.73 -6.96 16.44
CA VAL A 186 -7.39 -6.69 16.96
C VAL A 186 -7.39 -5.28 17.51
N MET A 187 -6.82 -5.09 18.70
CA MET A 187 -6.69 -3.77 19.31
C MET A 187 -5.23 -3.35 19.27
N LEU A 188 -4.96 -2.12 18.83
CA LEU A 188 -3.66 -1.48 18.96
C LEU A 188 -3.77 -0.33 19.96
N LYS A 189 -2.66 0.04 20.60
CA LYS A 189 -2.64 1.17 21.51
C LYS A 189 -1.30 1.90 21.49
N THR A 190 -1.36 3.20 21.79
CA THR A 190 -0.24 3.96 22.35
C THR A 190 -0.64 4.41 23.77
N ASP A 191 0.16 5.26 24.41
CA ASP A 191 -0.21 5.86 25.70
C ASP A 191 -1.47 6.74 25.65
N SER A 192 -1.82 7.27 24.48
CA SER A 192 -2.88 8.28 24.31
C SER A 192 -3.93 7.95 23.25
N LEU A 193 -3.76 6.86 22.49
CA LEU A 193 -4.64 6.46 21.39
C LEU A 193 -4.95 4.96 21.46
N THR A 194 -6.18 4.60 21.13
CA THR A 194 -6.55 3.22 20.82
C THR A 194 -6.95 3.09 19.35
N VAL A 195 -6.64 1.94 18.75
CA VAL A 195 -7.00 1.61 17.38
C VAL A 195 -7.75 0.29 17.35
N SER A 196 -9.00 0.31 16.88
CA SER A 196 -9.79 -0.91 16.66
C SER A 196 -9.59 -1.40 15.22
N VAL A 197 -9.13 -2.64 15.06
CA VAL A 197 -9.01 -3.29 13.76
C VAL A 197 -10.00 -4.44 13.70
N LEU A 198 -10.86 -4.47 12.69
CA LEU A 198 -11.70 -5.62 12.37
C LEU A 198 -11.19 -6.27 11.08
N CYS A 199 -10.62 -7.47 11.19
CA CYS A 199 -10.14 -8.20 10.02
C CYS A 199 -11.09 -9.33 9.65
N GLN A 200 -11.51 -9.39 8.39
CA GLN A 200 -12.01 -10.61 7.79
C GLN A 200 -10.83 -11.60 7.65
N ASN A 201 -10.81 -12.61 8.51
CA ASN A 201 -9.70 -13.54 8.71
C ASN A 201 -9.94 -14.89 7.99
N PHE A 202 -10.40 -14.80 6.75
CA PHE A 202 -10.55 -15.95 5.86
C PHE A 202 -10.54 -15.46 4.40
N SER A 203 -10.15 -16.35 3.50
CA SER A 203 -10.17 -16.15 2.05
C SER A 203 -11.06 -17.19 1.37
N SER A 204 -11.42 -16.93 0.11
CA SER A 204 -11.96 -17.95 -0.77
C SER A 204 -10.89 -19.00 -1.07
N ALA A 205 -11.31 -20.21 -1.47
CA ALA A 205 -10.39 -21.27 -1.88
C ALA A 205 -9.64 -20.89 -3.18
N GLU A 206 -10.34 -20.22 -4.09
CA GLU A 206 -9.79 -19.65 -5.33
C GLU A 206 -9.54 -18.15 -5.16
N ASP A 207 -8.53 -17.60 -5.84
CA ASP A 207 -8.25 -16.16 -5.85
C ASP A 207 -9.16 -15.41 -6.85
N ASP A 208 -10.48 -15.53 -6.68
CA ASP A 208 -11.50 -14.91 -7.53
C ASP A 208 -12.21 -13.70 -6.88
N GLY A 209 -11.90 -13.45 -5.60
CA GLY A 209 -12.49 -12.38 -4.82
C GLY A 209 -13.94 -12.61 -4.39
N SER A 210 -14.50 -13.79 -4.61
CA SER A 210 -15.87 -14.17 -4.22
C SER A 210 -16.16 -14.03 -2.73
N ALA A 211 -15.12 -14.13 -1.88
CA ALA A 211 -15.21 -13.96 -0.44
C ALA A 211 -14.74 -12.58 0.06
N THR A 212 -14.91 -11.50 -0.71
CA THR A 212 -14.49 -10.15 -0.29
C THR A 212 -15.66 -9.37 0.31
N PHE A 213 -15.77 -9.35 1.66
CA PHE A 213 -16.85 -8.62 2.35
C PHE A 213 -16.41 -7.29 2.97
N LEU A 214 -15.12 -7.16 3.29
CA LEU A 214 -14.52 -5.94 3.84
C LEU A 214 -13.27 -5.58 3.02
N ASN A 215 -13.06 -4.31 2.68
CA ASN A 215 -11.82 -3.85 2.04
C ASN A 215 -11.07 -2.81 2.87
N HIS A 216 -11.42 -1.53 2.72
CA HIS A 216 -10.80 -0.43 3.47
C HIS A 216 -11.93 0.42 4.04
N GLN A 217 -12.28 0.14 5.29
CA GLN A 217 -13.19 0.98 6.05
C GLN A 217 -12.37 1.68 7.12
N CYS A 218 -12.51 2.98 7.27
CA CYS A 218 -11.74 3.74 8.25
C CYS A 218 -12.62 4.76 8.96
N SER A 219 -12.34 4.99 10.24
CA SER A 219 -13.02 5.99 11.04
C SER A 219 -12.02 6.65 11.98
N ALA A 220 -11.98 7.98 11.98
CA ALA A 220 -11.15 8.78 12.88
C ALA A 220 -12.07 9.65 13.76
N LEU A 221 -12.03 9.40 15.06
CA LEU A 221 -12.80 10.13 16.06
C LEU A 221 -12.00 11.33 16.57
N PHE A 222 -12.61 12.51 16.52
CA PHE A 222 -12.09 13.76 17.06
C PHE A 222 -13.07 14.33 18.10
N PRO A 223 -12.67 15.32 18.92
CA PRO A 223 -13.56 15.93 19.90
C PRO A 223 -14.87 16.48 19.29
N HIS A 224 -14.82 16.87 18.02
CA HIS A 224 -15.93 17.52 17.32
C HIS A 224 -16.80 16.59 16.49
N GLY A 225 -16.48 15.30 16.42
CA GLY A 225 -17.17 14.34 15.59
C GLY A 225 -16.28 13.26 15.01
N THR A 226 -16.84 12.47 14.12
CA THR A 226 -16.17 11.31 13.51
C THR A 226 -16.12 11.45 12.00
N LEU A 227 -14.92 11.35 11.42
CA LEU A 227 -14.75 11.22 9.98
C LEU A 227 -14.76 9.73 9.62
N THR A 228 -15.46 9.34 8.57
CA THR A 228 -15.49 7.95 8.08
C THR A 228 -15.19 7.87 6.59
N LEU A 229 -14.36 6.90 6.21
CA LEU A 229 -14.23 6.35 4.87
C LEU A 229 -14.98 5.01 4.86
N SER A 230 -16.13 4.96 4.20
CA SER A 230 -17.03 3.80 4.29
C SER A 230 -16.56 2.58 3.49
N GLU A 231 -15.77 2.80 2.43
CA GLU A 231 -15.16 1.77 1.59
C GLU A 231 -13.95 2.36 0.86
N THR A 232 -13.15 1.50 0.20
CA THR A 232 -11.91 1.90 -0.51
C THR A 232 -12.08 3.11 -1.45
N THR A 233 -13.25 3.23 -2.07
CA THR A 233 -13.55 4.28 -3.06
C THR A 233 -14.53 5.33 -2.51
N GLY A 234 -14.70 5.41 -1.19
CA GLY A 234 -15.69 6.25 -0.54
C GLY A 234 -17.05 5.55 -0.35
N PRO A 235 -18.09 6.30 0.07
CA PRO A 235 -18.08 7.74 0.33
C PRO A 235 -17.32 8.13 1.61
N LEU A 236 -17.10 9.43 1.77
CA LEU A 236 -16.64 10.04 3.02
C LEU A 236 -17.79 10.79 3.69
N SER A 237 -17.89 10.64 5.00
CA SER A 237 -18.90 11.31 5.81
C SER A 237 -18.29 11.84 7.09
N TRP A 238 -18.67 13.06 7.46
CA TRP A 238 -18.40 13.65 8.76
C TRP A 238 -19.67 13.56 9.62
N PHE A 239 -19.54 12.98 10.81
CA PHE A 239 -20.62 12.88 11.79
C PHE A 239 -20.33 13.85 12.95
N PRO A 240 -20.87 15.08 12.94
CA PRO A 240 -20.55 16.06 13.95
C PRO A 240 -21.11 15.66 15.32
N SER A 241 -20.32 15.88 16.35
CA SER A 241 -20.78 15.83 17.74
C SER A 241 -21.90 16.87 17.94
N SER A 242 -22.98 16.47 18.60
CA SER A 242 -24.10 17.36 18.92
C SER A 242 -23.71 18.53 19.82
N GLN A 243 -22.57 18.45 20.50
CA GLN A 243 -22.05 19.53 21.34
C GLN A 243 -21.19 20.55 20.58
N SER A 244 -20.85 20.26 19.32
CA SER A 244 -19.82 21.01 18.56
C SER A 244 -20.39 21.97 17.53
N LEU A 245 -21.69 21.92 17.25
CA LEU A 245 -22.36 22.80 16.30
C LEU A 245 -23.63 23.41 16.91
N PRO A 246 -23.93 24.69 16.65
CA PRO A 246 -25.23 25.29 16.95
C PRO A 246 -26.38 24.49 16.34
N SER A 247 -27.53 24.43 17.04
CA SER A 247 -28.69 23.62 16.63
C SER A 247 -29.21 23.91 15.23
N GLU A 248 -29.04 25.13 14.73
CA GLU A 248 -29.49 25.53 13.38
C GLU A 248 -28.59 24.94 12.28
N THR A 249 -27.31 24.73 12.61
CA THR A 249 -26.26 24.27 11.68
C THR A 249 -25.96 22.79 11.83
N TRP A 250 -26.32 22.17 12.96
CA TRP A 250 -26.11 20.75 13.18
C TRP A 250 -26.87 19.91 12.16
N ARG A 251 -26.23 18.83 11.70
CA ARG A 251 -26.78 17.84 10.78
C ARG A 251 -26.43 16.46 11.32
N THR A 252 -27.29 15.46 11.05
CA THR A 252 -27.04 14.07 11.45
C THR A 252 -25.75 13.51 10.85
N TYR A 253 -25.41 13.94 9.63
CA TYR A 253 -24.11 13.76 8.99
C TYR A 253 -23.91 14.86 7.94
N MET A 254 -22.65 15.08 7.56
CA MET A 254 -22.22 16.01 6.52
C MET A 254 -21.37 15.23 5.51
N PRO A 255 -21.81 15.06 4.25
CA PRO A 255 -21.01 14.38 3.26
C PRO A 255 -19.77 15.21 2.93
N VAL A 256 -18.63 14.54 2.75
CA VAL A 256 -17.47 15.14 2.08
C VAL A 256 -17.64 14.83 0.60
N GLU A 257 -17.84 15.87 -0.21
CA GLU A 257 -18.14 15.70 -1.63
C GLU A 257 -16.98 15.01 -2.34
N LEU A 258 -17.24 13.79 -2.82
CA LEU A 258 -16.38 13.04 -3.71
C LEU A 258 -17.14 12.77 -5.00
N VAL A 259 -16.47 12.95 -6.13
CA VAL A 259 -17.05 12.60 -7.43
C VAL A 259 -17.15 11.07 -7.52
N PRO A 260 -18.35 10.49 -7.71
CA PRO A 260 -18.50 9.06 -7.92
C PRO A 260 -17.74 8.64 -9.18
N MET A 261 -17.04 7.51 -9.11
CA MET A 261 -16.33 6.93 -10.25
C MET A 261 -16.99 5.62 -10.67
N ASP A 262 -17.16 5.43 -11.97
CA ASP A 262 -17.47 4.13 -12.53
C ASP A 262 -16.25 3.20 -12.52
N LYS A 263 -16.45 1.95 -12.92
CA LYS A 263 -15.39 0.93 -12.94
C LYS A 263 -14.19 1.36 -13.82
N GLN A 264 -14.43 1.97 -14.98
CA GLN A 264 -13.36 2.35 -15.90
C GLN A 264 -12.55 3.51 -15.31
N GLN A 265 -13.23 4.53 -14.77
CA GLN A 265 -12.59 5.66 -14.09
C GLN A 265 -11.77 5.19 -12.89
N LEU A 266 -12.29 4.26 -12.09
CA LEU A 266 -11.54 3.65 -10.99
C LEU A 266 -10.27 2.94 -11.46
N MET A 267 -10.35 2.17 -12.56
CA MET A 267 -9.17 1.48 -13.09
C MET A 267 -8.13 2.47 -13.62
N THR A 268 -8.55 3.50 -14.35
CA THR A 268 -7.68 4.59 -14.80
C THR A 268 -7.03 5.29 -13.62
N HIS A 269 -7.78 5.60 -12.56
CA HIS A 269 -7.24 6.26 -11.37
C HIS A 269 -6.17 5.40 -10.69
N ARG A 270 -6.39 4.08 -10.59
CA ARG A 270 -5.39 3.14 -10.06
C ARG A 270 -4.10 3.16 -10.91
N ASP A 271 -4.22 3.19 -12.23
CA ASP A 271 -3.05 3.26 -13.10
C ASP A 271 -2.27 4.56 -12.89
N GLN A 272 -2.98 5.68 -12.72
CA GLN A 272 -2.35 6.95 -12.40
C GLN A 272 -1.62 6.91 -11.06
N CYS A 273 -2.17 6.24 -10.04
CA CYS A 273 -1.50 6.05 -8.75
C CYS A 273 -0.19 5.23 -8.91
N ASN A 274 -0.18 4.19 -9.74
CA ASN A 274 1.04 3.44 -10.03
C ASN A 274 2.09 4.31 -10.73
N LEU A 275 1.70 5.15 -11.68
CA LEU A 275 2.61 6.10 -12.33
C LEU A 275 3.16 7.12 -11.32
N ASN A 276 2.32 7.60 -10.41
CA ASN A 276 2.74 8.52 -9.35
C ASN A 276 3.73 7.85 -8.39
N ALA A 277 3.58 6.56 -8.09
CA ALA A 277 4.54 5.80 -7.28
C ALA A 277 5.90 5.67 -7.99
N ILE A 278 5.91 5.40 -9.30
CA ILE A 278 7.13 5.42 -10.12
C ILE A 278 7.75 6.83 -10.11
N ALA A 279 6.92 7.87 -10.27
CA ALA A 279 7.38 9.25 -10.26
C ALA A 279 7.96 9.69 -8.91
N ALA A 280 7.41 9.23 -7.78
CA ALA A 280 7.96 9.51 -6.46
C ALA A 280 9.35 8.87 -6.27
N LEU A 281 9.55 7.64 -6.76
CA LEU A 281 10.88 7.02 -6.78
C LEU A 281 11.84 7.77 -7.72
N ALA A 282 11.37 8.17 -8.90
CA ALA A 282 12.15 8.97 -9.85
C ALA A 282 12.62 10.31 -9.26
N ALA A 283 11.72 11.02 -8.58
CA ALA A 283 12.03 12.26 -7.89
C ALA A 283 13.09 12.05 -6.80
N THR A 284 12.98 10.96 -6.03
CA THR A 284 13.96 10.60 -5.00
C THR A 284 15.34 10.31 -5.61
N ILE A 285 15.39 9.58 -6.74
CA ILE A 285 16.63 9.35 -7.51
C ILE A 285 17.26 10.67 -7.98
N GLN A 286 16.44 11.67 -8.31
CA GLN A 286 16.88 13.00 -8.74
C GLN A 286 17.27 13.93 -7.58
N GLY A 287 17.19 13.46 -6.33
CA GLY A 287 17.61 14.20 -5.14
C GLY A 287 16.48 15.00 -4.45
N GLU A 288 15.22 14.79 -4.83
CA GLU A 288 14.10 15.33 -4.06
C GLU A 288 13.95 14.62 -2.72
N THR A 289 13.27 15.28 -1.77
CA THR A 289 13.03 14.70 -0.45
C THR A 289 12.10 13.51 -0.56
N GLN A 290 12.58 12.35 -0.12
CA GLN A 290 11.82 11.11 -0.11
C GLN A 290 10.56 11.26 0.78
N PRO A 291 9.37 10.83 0.32
CA PRO A 291 8.14 10.91 1.10
C PRO A 291 8.25 10.19 2.45
N LEU A 292 7.59 10.72 3.48
CA LEU A 292 7.60 10.14 4.84
C LEU A 292 7.27 8.64 4.84
N TYR A 293 6.25 8.25 4.08
CA TYR A 293 5.77 6.87 3.98
C TYR A 293 6.70 5.93 3.17
N GLN A 294 7.80 6.45 2.63
CA GLN A 294 8.86 5.67 1.98
C GLN A 294 10.17 5.69 2.78
N GLN A 295 10.25 6.48 3.86
CA GLN A 295 11.44 6.54 4.71
C GLN A 295 11.74 5.17 5.34
N PRO A 296 13.02 4.81 5.55
CA PRO A 296 13.42 3.50 6.08
C PRO A 296 12.67 3.08 7.35
N ASP A 297 12.55 3.99 8.32
CA ASP A 297 11.87 3.72 9.60
C ASP A 297 10.38 3.46 9.42
N TYR A 298 9.72 4.21 8.53
CA TYR A 298 8.29 4.02 8.24
C TYR A 298 8.05 2.66 7.60
N LEU A 299 8.82 2.30 6.56
CA LEU A 299 8.66 1.02 5.86
C LEU A 299 8.92 -0.16 6.81
N SER A 300 9.99 -0.09 7.60
CA SER A 300 10.32 -1.12 8.59
C SER A 300 9.22 -1.26 9.65
N ALA A 301 8.66 -0.14 10.13
CA ALA A 301 7.60 -0.14 11.14
C ALA A 301 6.26 -0.66 10.57
N LEU A 302 5.88 -0.26 9.36
CA LEU A 302 4.67 -0.75 8.69
C LEU A 302 4.72 -2.26 8.49
N SER A 303 5.82 -2.78 7.93
CA SER A 303 6.00 -4.22 7.74
C SER A 303 6.02 -4.99 9.05
N GLY A 304 6.69 -4.46 10.09
CA GLY A 304 6.70 -5.05 11.42
C GLY A 304 5.31 -5.12 12.05
N LEU A 305 4.55 -4.02 11.98
CA LEU A 305 3.17 -3.97 12.48
C LEU A 305 2.26 -4.93 11.70
N TRP A 306 2.38 -4.97 10.37
CA TRP A 306 1.61 -5.90 9.54
C TRP A 306 1.85 -7.35 9.95
N GLN A 307 3.11 -7.76 10.15
CA GLN A 307 3.42 -9.11 10.62
C GLN A 307 2.90 -9.36 12.04
N ALA A 308 3.03 -8.39 12.94
CA ALA A 308 2.53 -8.51 14.31
C ALA A 308 1.00 -8.70 14.35
N VAL A 309 0.25 -7.91 13.57
CA VAL A 309 -1.19 -8.07 13.44
C VAL A 309 -1.53 -9.41 12.78
N LEU A 310 -0.84 -9.80 11.71
CA LEU A 310 -1.06 -11.07 11.03
C LEU A 310 -0.84 -12.27 11.96
N MET A 311 0.17 -12.22 12.85
CA MET A 311 0.39 -13.25 13.87
C MET A 311 -0.77 -13.37 14.86
N GLU A 312 -1.43 -12.27 15.23
CA GLU A 312 -2.63 -12.31 16.09
C GLU A 312 -3.86 -12.84 15.33
N LEU A 313 -3.94 -12.60 14.02
CA LEU A 313 -5.01 -13.13 13.17
C LEU A 313 -4.83 -14.62 12.91
N GLN A 314 -3.61 -15.05 12.61
CA GLN A 314 -3.27 -16.41 12.17
C GLN A 314 -2.05 -16.96 12.92
N PRO A 315 -2.17 -17.28 14.22
CA PRO A 315 -1.04 -17.70 15.05
C PRO A 315 -0.38 -19.02 14.61
N GLN A 316 -1.02 -19.78 13.71
CA GLN A 316 -0.52 -21.06 13.17
C GLN A 316 0.13 -20.93 11.78
N ALA A 317 0.03 -19.78 11.09
CA ALA A 317 0.46 -19.64 9.69
C ALA A 317 1.99 -19.57 9.47
N LYS A 318 2.81 -19.73 10.52
CA LYS A 318 4.28 -19.79 10.38
C LYS A 318 4.76 -20.98 9.53
N ASP A 319 3.95 -22.02 9.39
CA ASP A 319 4.34 -23.24 8.66
C ASP A 319 4.03 -23.18 7.15
N ASP A 320 3.15 -22.27 6.69
CA ASP A 320 2.68 -22.22 5.30
C ASP A 320 3.19 -21.00 4.49
N CYS A 321 3.82 -20.01 5.11
CA CYS A 321 4.45 -18.88 4.39
C CYS A 321 5.74 -19.26 3.63
N ALA A 322 6.12 -20.54 3.61
CA ALA A 322 7.28 -21.08 2.90
C ALA A 322 6.92 -21.95 1.67
N ALA A 323 5.68 -21.84 1.15
CA ALA A 323 5.22 -22.57 -0.05
C ALA A 323 4.97 -21.65 -1.26
#